data_AF-A0A351SCK2-F1
#
_entry.id   AF-A0A351SCK2-F1
#
_cell.length_a   1.000
_cell.length_b   1.000
_cell.length_c   1.000
_cell.angle_alpha   90.00
_cell.angle_beta   90.00
_cell.angle_gamma   90.00
#
_symmetry.space_group_name_H-M   'P 1'
#
loop_
_entity.id
_entity.type
_entity.pdbx_description
1 polymer ?
#
loop_
_entity_poly.entity_id
_entity_poly.type
_entity_poly.pdbx_seq_one_letter_code
_entity_poly.pdbx_strand_id
1 'polypeptide(L)'
;EDGFIHADSNAIVNTTQAALNQADALILSDYGKGALNDPQPLIKLANQHKVPVLIDPKGTDFSRYHGATLITPNMSEFEAVVGPCPNNSILEAKGLTLLHELHLEALLITRSEKGMSLLRKNQPPVHLPTHAREVYDVTGAGDTVIATVATALATGCDYMHAIELANLAAGVAVGKLGTATVAPQELQAATLSLAPLDRGVVDKPTLLDLVAKARQSGERIVMTNGCFDILHAGHVEYLKKARELGDRLIVAVNSDHSVKQLKGPSRPVNHLEERMSVLAGLSSIDWVVPFHEETPEQLITEVLPDTLVKGGDYTADQIAGAQQVTRAGGNIAIIDLREGCSTTRIINRIKEGNA
;
A
#
# COMPACT_ATOMS: atom_id res chain seq x y z
N GLU A 1 0.48 -40.01 -10.61
CA GLU A 1 0.69 -40.35 -9.19
C GLU A 1 -0.60 -40.87 -8.61
N ASP A 2 -0.56 -42.06 -8.04
CA ASP A 2 -1.72 -42.76 -7.51
C ASP A 2 -2.24 -42.07 -6.23
N GLY A 3 -3.55 -41.83 -6.15
CA GLY A 3 -4.20 -41.25 -4.98
C GLY A 3 -4.40 -42.29 -3.88
N PHE A 4 -4.28 -41.89 -2.61
CA PHE A 4 -4.47 -42.77 -1.45
C PHE A 4 -5.96 -42.91 -1.09
N ILE A 5 -6.77 -43.40 -2.03
CA ILE A 5 -8.24 -43.43 -1.93
C ILE A 5 -8.74 -44.34 -0.78
N HIS A 6 -7.90 -45.28 -0.32
CA HIS A 6 -8.24 -46.27 0.72
C HIS A 6 -7.59 -46.02 2.09
N ALA A 7 -6.92 -44.87 2.29
CA ALA A 7 -6.34 -44.54 3.59
C ALA A 7 -7.42 -44.05 4.58
N ASP A 8 -7.39 -44.55 5.81
CA ASP A 8 -8.34 -44.18 6.87
C ASP A 8 -8.11 -42.73 7.33
N SER A 9 -9.03 -41.83 6.99
CA SER A 9 -9.01 -40.41 7.38
C SER A 9 -9.56 -40.17 8.80
N ASN A 10 -10.10 -41.18 9.48
CA ASN A 10 -10.66 -41.01 10.84
C ASN A 10 -9.61 -40.57 11.86
N ALA A 11 -8.35 -40.98 11.67
CA ALA A 11 -7.23 -40.54 12.51
C ALA A 11 -7.03 -39.01 12.46
N ILE A 12 -7.29 -38.38 11.31
CA ILE A 12 -7.20 -36.93 11.13
C ILE A 12 -8.29 -36.25 11.96
N VAL A 13 -9.54 -36.72 11.86
CA VAL A 13 -10.68 -36.15 12.59
C VAL A 13 -10.46 -36.16 14.11
N ASN A 14 -9.99 -37.29 14.66
CA ASN A 14 -9.72 -37.42 16.09
C ASN A 14 -8.60 -36.47 16.55
N THR A 15 -7.55 -36.32 15.74
CA THR A 15 -6.44 -35.40 16.04
C THR A 15 -6.89 -33.94 15.97
N THR A 16 -7.70 -33.60 14.97
CA THR A 16 -8.28 -32.26 14.82
C THR A 16 -9.19 -31.90 16.00
N GLN A 17 -10.01 -32.84 16.48
CA GLN A 17 -10.87 -32.62 17.66
C GLN A 17 -10.07 -32.20 18.91
N ALA A 18 -8.90 -32.82 19.14
CA ALA A 18 -8.04 -32.44 20.26
C ALA A 18 -7.42 -31.06 20.06
N ALA A 19 -7.01 -30.73 18.83
CA ALA A 19 -6.34 -29.47 18.50
C ALA A 19 -7.27 -28.25 18.46
N LEU A 20 -8.55 -28.43 18.07
CA LEU A 20 -9.49 -27.32 17.91
C LEU A 20 -9.77 -26.53 19.20
N ASN A 21 -9.55 -27.12 20.37
CA ASN A 21 -9.69 -26.41 21.65
C ASN A 21 -8.64 -25.29 21.84
N GLN A 22 -7.57 -25.30 21.05
CA GLN A 22 -6.45 -24.35 21.13
C GLN A 22 -6.20 -23.62 19.81
N ALA A 23 -7.08 -23.80 18.82
CA ALA A 23 -6.92 -23.23 17.49
C ALA A 23 -8.00 -22.18 17.21
N ASP A 24 -7.57 -21.05 16.66
CA ASP A 24 -8.46 -19.93 16.31
C ASP A 24 -8.92 -19.97 14.83
N ALA A 25 -8.35 -20.85 14.02
CA ALA A 25 -8.77 -21.15 12.65
C ALA A 25 -8.35 -22.57 12.23
N LEU A 26 -9.06 -23.16 11.26
CA LEU A 26 -8.72 -24.45 10.66
C LEU A 26 -8.57 -24.28 9.14
N ILE A 27 -7.41 -24.66 8.59
CA ILE A 27 -7.15 -24.69 7.15
C ILE A 27 -7.26 -26.13 6.64
N LEU A 28 -8.05 -26.35 5.60
CA LEU A 28 -8.10 -27.59 4.84
C LEU A 28 -7.49 -27.34 3.46
N SER A 29 -6.22 -27.70 3.28
CA SER A 29 -5.53 -27.59 1.99
C SER A 29 -5.67 -28.90 1.22
N ASP A 30 -6.54 -28.93 0.22
CA ASP A 30 -6.80 -30.13 -0.58
C ASP A 30 -5.93 -30.14 -1.84
N TYR A 31 -5.11 -31.19 -1.97
CA TYR A 31 -4.32 -31.47 -3.17
C TYR A 31 -4.90 -32.62 -4.01
N GLY A 32 -6.07 -33.15 -3.66
CA GLY A 32 -6.70 -34.28 -4.34
C GLY A 32 -5.95 -35.60 -4.16
N LYS A 33 -5.26 -35.77 -3.02
CA LYS A 33 -4.37 -36.92 -2.76
C LYS A 33 -4.94 -37.99 -1.82
N GLY A 34 -6.16 -37.80 -1.31
CA GLY A 34 -6.88 -38.79 -0.49
C GLY A 34 -7.22 -38.33 0.93
N ALA A 35 -6.38 -37.49 1.54
CA ALA A 35 -6.54 -37.07 2.94
C ALA A 35 -7.87 -36.32 3.20
N LEU A 36 -8.34 -35.55 2.21
CA LEU A 36 -9.57 -34.77 2.27
C LEU A 36 -10.63 -35.29 1.28
N ASN A 37 -10.69 -36.61 1.07
CA ASN A 37 -11.74 -37.24 0.26
C ASN A 37 -13.14 -36.91 0.79
N ASP A 38 -13.31 -36.93 2.11
CA ASP A 38 -14.51 -36.46 2.81
C ASP A 38 -14.12 -35.43 3.90
N PRO A 39 -14.13 -34.12 3.59
CA PRO A 39 -13.79 -33.08 4.56
C PRO A 39 -14.97 -32.71 5.48
N GLN A 40 -16.18 -33.22 5.23
CA GLN A 40 -17.38 -32.82 5.96
C GLN A 40 -17.32 -33.05 7.48
N PRO A 41 -16.74 -34.15 8.00
CA PRO A 41 -16.57 -34.32 9.44
C PRO A 41 -15.73 -33.20 10.06
N LEU A 42 -14.66 -32.75 9.39
CA LEU A 42 -13.78 -31.68 9.86
C LEU A 42 -14.49 -30.32 9.85
N ILE A 43 -15.23 -30.02 8.77
CA ILE A 43 -16.00 -28.77 8.63
C ILE A 43 -17.07 -28.68 9.73
N LYS A 44 -17.86 -29.74 9.92
CA LYS A 44 -18.89 -29.79 10.98
C LYS A 44 -18.29 -29.60 12.36
N LEU A 45 -17.16 -30.25 12.60
CA LEU A 45 -16.48 -30.19 13.87
C LEU A 45 -15.94 -28.78 14.18
N ALA A 46 -15.32 -28.11 13.21
CA ALA A 46 -14.87 -26.71 13.35
C ALA A 46 -16.05 -25.77 13.61
N ASN A 47 -17.15 -25.92 12.85
CA ASN A 47 -18.36 -25.14 13.03
C ASN A 47 -18.99 -25.29 14.43
N GLN A 48 -18.97 -26.50 15.01
CA GLN A 48 -19.43 -26.74 16.39
C GLN A 48 -18.59 -25.99 17.43
N HIS A 49 -17.29 -25.84 17.18
CA HIS A 49 -16.36 -25.10 18.04
C HIS A 49 -16.33 -23.60 17.70
N LYS A 50 -17.09 -23.15 16.69
CA LYS A 50 -17.09 -21.78 16.15
C LYS A 50 -15.70 -21.34 15.66
N VAL A 51 -14.91 -22.29 15.20
CA VAL A 51 -13.59 -22.03 14.59
C VAL A 51 -13.81 -21.86 13.08
N PRO A 52 -13.37 -20.74 12.47
CA PRO A 52 -13.50 -20.52 11.04
C PRO A 52 -12.74 -21.60 10.26
N VAL A 53 -13.38 -22.16 9.23
CA VAL A 53 -12.78 -23.17 8.35
C VAL A 53 -12.50 -22.56 6.98
N LEU A 54 -11.22 -22.55 6.60
CA LEU A 54 -10.76 -22.04 5.32
C LEU A 54 -10.30 -23.22 4.45
N ILE A 55 -10.70 -23.22 3.19
CA ILE A 55 -10.42 -24.34 2.29
C ILE A 55 -9.71 -23.85 1.04
N ASP A 56 -8.55 -24.44 0.76
CA ASP A 56 -7.91 -24.36 -0.56
C ASP A 56 -8.37 -25.57 -1.38
N PRO A 57 -9.28 -25.37 -2.35
CA PRO A 57 -10.02 -26.48 -2.93
C PRO A 57 -9.25 -27.18 -4.05
N LYS A 58 -9.49 -28.49 -4.21
CA LYS A 58 -9.16 -29.22 -5.44
C LYS A 58 -10.37 -29.81 -6.15
N GLY A 59 -10.19 -30.03 -7.44
CA GLY A 59 -11.11 -30.77 -8.30
C GLY A 59 -12.20 -29.89 -8.91
N THR A 60 -13.25 -30.54 -9.41
CA THR A 60 -14.37 -29.91 -10.12
C THR A 60 -15.69 -29.99 -9.35
N ASP A 61 -15.65 -30.52 -8.13
CA ASP A 61 -16.82 -30.64 -7.24
C ASP A 61 -16.50 -30.01 -5.89
N PHE A 62 -17.14 -28.86 -5.64
CA PHE A 62 -17.02 -28.13 -4.38
C PHE A 62 -18.19 -28.41 -3.42
N SER A 63 -19.16 -29.25 -3.80
CA SER A 63 -20.31 -29.59 -2.92
C SER A 63 -19.87 -30.20 -1.59
N ARG A 64 -18.76 -30.96 -1.60
CA ARG A 64 -18.13 -31.53 -0.39
C ARG A 64 -17.59 -30.49 0.59
N TYR A 65 -17.45 -29.23 0.19
CA TYR A 65 -16.98 -28.14 1.05
C TYR A 65 -18.12 -27.30 1.65
N HIS A 66 -19.37 -27.76 1.52
CA HIS A 66 -20.54 -27.09 2.07
C HIS A 66 -20.40 -26.78 3.56
N GLY A 67 -20.81 -25.56 3.95
CA GLY A 67 -20.79 -25.07 5.32
C GLY A 67 -19.44 -24.52 5.78
N ALA A 68 -18.46 -24.38 4.88
CA ALA A 68 -17.19 -23.76 5.20
C ALA A 68 -17.30 -22.23 5.35
N THR A 69 -16.38 -21.61 6.09
CA THR A 69 -16.34 -20.15 6.27
C THR A 69 -15.91 -19.48 4.96
N LEU A 70 -14.77 -19.92 4.41
CA LEU A 70 -14.18 -19.36 3.19
C LEU A 70 -13.59 -20.47 2.32
N ILE A 71 -13.76 -20.36 1.01
CA ILE A 71 -13.02 -21.15 0.02
C ILE A 71 -12.20 -20.22 -0.87
N THR A 72 -10.98 -20.63 -1.23
CA THR A 72 -10.01 -19.81 -1.98
C THR A 72 -9.62 -20.39 -3.36
N PRO A 73 -10.55 -20.66 -4.29
CA PRO A 73 -10.16 -21.25 -5.59
C PRO A 73 -9.36 -20.26 -6.45
N ASN A 74 -8.48 -20.77 -7.28
CA ASN A 74 -8.00 -19.99 -8.42
C ASN A 74 -9.06 -19.91 -9.53
N MET A 75 -8.84 -19.02 -10.51
CA MET A 75 -9.80 -18.83 -11.61
C MET A 75 -10.10 -20.12 -12.38
N SER A 76 -9.10 -20.97 -12.63
CA SER A 76 -9.29 -22.23 -13.36
C SER A 76 -10.11 -23.25 -12.58
N GLU A 77 -9.86 -23.37 -11.27
CA GLU A 77 -10.64 -24.23 -10.37
C GLU A 77 -12.08 -23.73 -10.23
N PHE A 78 -12.27 -22.41 -10.12
CA PHE A 78 -13.59 -21.79 -10.08
C PHE A 78 -14.37 -22.05 -11.37
N GLU A 79 -13.78 -21.79 -12.55
CA GLU A 79 -14.43 -22.01 -13.85
C GLU A 79 -14.70 -23.49 -14.13
N ALA A 80 -13.90 -24.40 -13.59
CA ALA A 80 -14.16 -25.83 -13.71
C ALA A 80 -15.47 -26.25 -13.00
N VAL A 81 -15.90 -25.49 -11.99
CA VAL A 81 -17.14 -25.73 -11.23
C VAL A 81 -18.31 -24.96 -11.83
N VAL A 82 -18.14 -23.66 -12.11
CA VAL A 82 -19.25 -22.78 -12.51
C VAL A 82 -19.34 -22.53 -14.03
N GLY A 83 -18.38 -23.06 -14.80
CA GLY A 83 -18.18 -22.77 -16.21
C GLY A 83 -17.53 -21.41 -16.49
N PRO A 84 -17.27 -21.08 -17.77
CA PRO A 84 -16.49 -19.90 -18.16
C PRO A 84 -17.06 -18.56 -17.66
N CYS A 85 -16.18 -17.63 -17.31
CA CYS A 85 -16.51 -16.32 -16.76
C CYS A 85 -15.75 -15.20 -17.52
N PRO A 86 -16.29 -14.71 -18.66
CA PRO A 86 -15.56 -13.78 -19.54
C PRO A 86 -15.39 -12.36 -18.98
N ASN A 87 -16.15 -11.98 -17.95
CA ASN A 87 -16.11 -10.66 -17.34
C ASN A 87 -16.49 -10.72 -15.85
N ASN A 88 -16.29 -9.61 -15.14
CA ASN A 88 -16.56 -9.53 -13.70
C ASN A 88 -18.04 -9.78 -13.38
N SER A 89 -18.99 -9.23 -14.15
CA SER A 89 -20.42 -9.42 -13.88
C SER A 89 -20.85 -10.90 -13.92
N ILE A 90 -20.32 -11.70 -14.86
CA ILE A 90 -20.61 -13.14 -14.91
C ILE A 90 -19.92 -13.89 -13.75
N LEU A 91 -18.68 -13.51 -13.43
CA LEU A 91 -17.95 -14.07 -12.27
C LEU A 91 -18.72 -13.82 -10.97
N GLU A 92 -19.17 -12.58 -10.76
CA GLU A 92 -19.93 -12.16 -9.59
C GLU A 92 -21.23 -12.94 -9.47
N ALA A 93 -22.04 -13.00 -10.54
CA ALA A 93 -23.31 -13.70 -10.53
C ALA A 93 -23.14 -15.20 -10.21
N LYS A 94 -22.22 -15.88 -10.92
CA LYS A 94 -21.96 -17.31 -10.70
C LYS A 94 -21.34 -17.59 -9.33
N GLY A 95 -20.44 -16.74 -8.88
CA GLY A 95 -19.77 -16.89 -7.60
C GLY A 95 -20.72 -16.66 -6.42
N LEU A 96 -21.66 -15.71 -6.53
CA LEU A 96 -22.72 -15.52 -5.53
C LEU A 96 -23.66 -16.72 -5.49
N THR A 97 -24.05 -17.30 -6.64
CA THR A 97 -24.82 -18.54 -6.69
C THR A 97 -24.09 -19.67 -5.96
N LEU A 98 -22.81 -19.91 -6.27
CA LEU A 98 -22.01 -20.94 -5.64
C LEU A 98 -21.86 -20.72 -4.12
N LEU A 99 -21.62 -19.47 -3.70
CA LEU A 99 -21.55 -19.08 -2.29
C LEU A 99 -22.84 -19.44 -1.54
N HIS A 100 -24.00 -19.19 -2.15
CA HIS A 100 -25.30 -19.54 -1.59
C HIS A 100 -25.54 -21.05 -1.54
N GLU A 101 -25.25 -21.78 -2.63
CA GLU A 101 -25.42 -23.24 -2.71
C GLU A 101 -24.56 -23.96 -1.66
N LEU A 102 -23.31 -23.55 -1.53
CA LEU A 102 -22.37 -24.14 -0.57
C LEU A 102 -22.52 -23.59 0.85
N HIS A 103 -23.42 -22.63 1.09
CA HIS A 103 -23.63 -21.99 2.39
C HIS A 103 -22.36 -21.42 3.00
N LEU A 104 -21.55 -20.74 2.19
CA LEU A 104 -20.31 -20.11 2.63
C LEU A 104 -20.59 -18.71 3.21
N GLU A 105 -19.70 -18.23 4.08
CA GLU A 105 -19.69 -16.81 4.47
C GLU A 105 -19.04 -15.95 3.39
N ALA A 106 -17.95 -16.44 2.81
CA ALA A 106 -17.16 -15.76 1.81
C ALA A 106 -16.60 -16.73 0.75
N LEU A 107 -16.32 -16.19 -0.44
CA LEU A 107 -15.62 -16.85 -1.53
C LEU A 107 -14.54 -15.90 -2.07
N LEU A 108 -13.27 -16.32 -2.02
CA LEU A 108 -12.13 -15.54 -2.49
C LEU A 108 -11.52 -16.18 -3.73
N ILE A 109 -11.72 -15.58 -4.89
CA ILE A 109 -11.21 -16.11 -6.15
C ILE A 109 -9.89 -15.41 -6.47
N THR A 110 -8.78 -16.15 -6.53
CA THR A 110 -7.48 -15.60 -6.97
C THR A 110 -7.39 -15.60 -8.49
N ARG A 111 -6.98 -14.47 -9.08
CA ARG A 111 -7.06 -14.18 -10.52
C ARG A 111 -5.72 -13.79 -11.13
N SER A 112 -4.63 -14.36 -10.60
CA SER A 112 -3.27 -14.13 -11.10
C SER A 112 -2.95 -12.62 -11.21
N GLU A 113 -2.56 -12.13 -12.39
CA GLU A 113 -2.24 -10.73 -12.65
C GLU A 113 -3.41 -9.76 -12.44
N LYS A 114 -4.65 -10.26 -12.44
CA LYS A 114 -5.85 -9.47 -12.17
C LYS A 114 -6.13 -9.31 -10.67
N GLY A 115 -5.30 -9.90 -9.81
CA GLY A 115 -5.41 -9.84 -8.35
C GLY A 115 -6.43 -10.83 -7.79
N MET A 116 -7.42 -10.36 -7.03
CA MET A 116 -8.37 -11.20 -6.29
C MET A 116 -9.79 -10.65 -6.35
N SER A 117 -10.79 -11.53 -6.32
CA SER A 117 -12.20 -11.17 -6.17
C SER A 117 -12.78 -11.77 -4.89
N LEU A 118 -13.30 -10.94 -4.00
CA LEU A 118 -14.01 -11.35 -2.81
C LEU A 118 -15.52 -11.22 -3.01
N LEU A 119 -16.23 -12.32 -2.76
CA LEU A 119 -17.69 -12.36 -2.70
C LEU A 119 -18.11 -12.73 -1.28
N ARG A 120 -19.12 -12.04 -0.75
CA ARG A 120 -19.65 -12.25 0.61
C ARG A 120 -21.15 -12.18 0.60
N LYS A 121 -21.77 -12.91 1.52
CA LYS A 121 -23.22 -12.90 1.70
C LYS A 121 -23.72 -11.48 2.00
N ASN A 122 -24.71 -11.01 1.25
CA ASN A 122 -25.36 -9.70 1.43
C ASN A 122 -24.41 -8.48 1.38
N GLN A 123 -23.26 -8.60 0.71
CA GLN A 123 -22.31 -7.51 0.55
C GLN A 123 -21.93 -7.35 -0.93
N PRO A 124 -21.57 -6.13 -1.38
CA PRO A 124 -21.13 -5.94 -2.75
C PRO A 124 -19.83 -6.73 -3.02
N PRO A 125 -19.67 -7.28 -4.23
CA PRO A 125 -18.40 -7.84 -4.68
C PRO A 125 -17.25 -6.84 -4.57
N VAL A 126 -16.07 -7.33 -4.22
CA VAL A 126 -14.85 -6.53 -4.13
C VAL A 126 -13.81 -7.15 -5.05
N HIS A 127 -13.13 -6.30 -5.84
CA HIS A 127 -12.03 -6.70 -6.71
C HIS A 127 -10.78 -5.92 -6.31
N LEU A 128 -9.75 -6.64 -5.91
CA LEU A 128 -8.47 -6.08 -5.52
C LEU A 128 -7.46 -6.37 -6.63
N PRO A 129 -6.85 -5.36 -7.27
CA PRO A 129 -5.80 -5.59 -8.26
C PRO A 129 -4.55 -6.18 -7.58
N THR A 130 -3.72 -6.90 -8.33
CA THR A 130 -2.45 -7.40 -7.78
C THR A 130 -1.51 -6.23 -7.46
N HIS A 131 -0.66 -6.43 -6.45
CA HIS A 131 0.37 -5.47 -6.04
C HIS A 131 1.80 -5.94 -6.35
N ALA A 132 1.95 -7.06 -7.07
CA ALA A 132 3.27 -7.55 -7.47
C ALA A 132 3.92 -6.58 -8.48
N ARG A 133 5.08 -6.03 -8.12
CA ARG A 133 5.89 -5.16 -9.02
C ARG A 133 6.83 -5.98 -9.91
N GLU A 134 7.33 -7.11 -9.41
CA GLU A 134 8.21 -8.04 -10.12
C GLU A 134 7.77 -9.47 -9.78
N VAL A 135 7.43 -10.26 -10.81
CA VAL A 135 7.00 -11.66 -10.66
C VAL A 135 8.16 -12.55 -11.08
N TYR A 136 8.74 -13.28 -10.14
CA TYR A 136 9.83 -14.23 -10.36
C TYR A 136 9.30 -15.67 -10.43
N ASP A 137 8.51 -16.09 -9.45
CA ASP A 137 7.93 -17.44 -9.37
C ASP A 137 6.54 -17.36 -8.74
N VAL A 138 5.54 -18.02 -9.32
CA VAL A 138 4.15 -18.00 -8.82
C VAL A 138 3.83 -19.20 -7.90
N THR A 139 4.80 -20.09 -7.72
CA THR A 139 4.64 -21.32 -6.93
C THR A 139 4.43 -20.99 -5.45
N GLY A 140 3.36 -21.51 -4.86
CA GLY A 140 3.04 -21.29 -3.42
C GLY A 140 2.38 -19.95 -3.10
N ALA A 141 2.03 -19.14 -4.11
CA ALA A 141 1.28 -17.90 -3.88
C ALA A 141 -0.09 -18.15 -3.22
N GLY A 142 -0.80 -19.19 -3.66
CA GLY A 142 -2.08 -19.61 -3.06
C GLY A 142 -1.94 -20.00 -1.59
N ASP A 143 -0.91 -20.76 -1.24
CA ASP A 143 -0.61 -21.15 0.14
C ASP A 143 -0.36 -19.91 1.03
N THR A 144 0.37 -18.92 0.49
CA THR A 144 0.60 -17.64 1.17
C THR A 144 -0.70 -16.87 1.40
N VAL A 145 -1.60 -16.87 0.42
CA VAL A 145 -2.91 -16.22 0.52
C VAL A 145 -3.73 -16.84 1.64
N ILE A 146 -3.98 -18.14 1.59
CA ILE A 146 -4.86 -18.79 2.57
C ILE A 146 -4.27 -18.74 3.98
N ALA A 147 -2.95 -18.90 4.13
CA ALA A 147 -2.28 -18.77 5.43
C ALA A 147 -2.42 -17.36 6.02
N THR A 148 -2.27 -16.33 5.19
CA THR A 148 -2.39 -14.93 5.62
C THR A 148 -3.84 -14.60 6.00
N VAL A 149 -4.81 -15.00 5.19
CA VAL A 149 -6.24 -14.80 5.50
C VAL A 149 -6.62 -15.54 6.79
N ALA A 150 -6.21 -16.81 6.95
CA ALA A 150 -6.49 -17.58 8.15
C ALA A 150 -5.95 -16.89 9.40
N THR A 151 -4.70 -16.41 9.34
CA THR A 151 -4.05 -15.73 10.46
C THR A 151 -4.77 -14.42 10.80
N ALA A 152 -5.14 -13.62 9.80
CA ALA A 152 -5.87 -12.38 10.02
C ALA A 152 -7.26 -12.63 10.64
N LEU A 153 -8.02 -13.57 10.10
CA LEU A 153 -9.36 -13.91 10.62
C LEU A 153 -9.29 -14.49 12.04
N ALA A 154 -8.28 -15.33 12.34
CA ALA A 154 -8.03 -15.86 13.69
C ALA A 154 -7.80 -14.74 14.72
N THR A 155 -7.23 -13.60 14.31
CA THR A 155 -7.04 -12.43 15.18
C THR A 155 -8.25 -11.50 15.26
N GLY A 156 -9.37 -11.84 14.60
CA GLY A 156 -10.58 -11.03 14.57
C GLY A 156 -10.55 -9.87 13.58
N CYS A 157 -9.60 -9.84 12.64
CA CYS A 157 -9.64 -8.87 11.54
C CYS A 157 -10.87 -9.10 10.66
N ASP A 158 -11.39 -8.02 10.07
CA ASP A 158 -12.41 -8.15 9.04
C ASP A 158 -11.83 -8.72 7.73
N TYR A 159 -12.72 -9.22 6.87
CA TYR A 159 -12.35 -9.81 5.58
C TYR A 159 -11.60 -8.83 4.66
N MET A 160 -11.92 -7.54 4.69
CA MET A 160 -11.29 -6.57 3.79
C MET A 160 -9.80 -6.44 4.13
N HIS A 161 -9.49 -6.19 5.40
CA HIS A 161 -8.12 -6.12 5.88
C HIS A 161 -7.38 -7.47 5.69
N ALA A 162 -8.04 -8.59 5.96
CA ALA A 162 -7.45 -9.92 5.78
C ALA A 162 -7.00 -10.17 4.33
N ILE A 163 -7.81 -9.75 3.35
CA ILE A 163 -7.54 -10.01 1.93
C ILE A 163 -6.56 -8.98 1.36
N GLU A 164 -6.60 -7.73 1.83
CA GLU A 164 -5.56 -6.75 1.51
C GLU A 164 -4.18 -7.24 1.95
N LEU A 165 -4.06 -7.75 3.19
CA LEU A 165 -2.83 -8.38 3.68
C LEU A 165 -2.43 -9.60 2.87
N ALA A 166 -3.39 -10.44 2.47
CA ALA A 166 -3.11 -11.63 1.68
C ALA A 166 -2.65 -11.30 0.26
N ASN A 167 -3.23 -10.29 -0.38
CA ASN A 167 -2.84 -9.80 -1.70
C ASN A 167 -1.43 -9.20 -1.67
N LEU A 168 -1.11 -8.47 -0.60
CA LEU A 168 0.23 -8.00 -0.27
C LEU A 168 1.24 -9.14 -0.11
N ALA A 169 0.92 -10.10 0.76
CA ALA A 169 1.80 -11.23 1.05
C ALA A 169 2.04 -12.07 -0.21
N ALA A 170 1.01 -12.31 -1.02
CA ALA A 170 1.15 -12.97 -2.31
C ALA A 170 2.10 -12.20 -3.23
N GLY A 171 1.96 -10.87 -3.32
CA GLY A 171 2.87 -10.02 -4.09
C GLY A 171 4.33 -10.10 -3.65
N VAL A 172 4.59 -10.23 -2.35
CA VAL A 172 5.94 -10.43 -1.79
C VAL A 172 6.46 -11.85 -2.09
N ALA A 173 5.62 -12.87 -1.92
CA ALA A 173 5.98 -14.27 -2.15
C ALA A 173 6.38 -14.51 -3.61
N VAL A 174 5.62 -13.96 -4.56
CA VAL A 174 5.93 -14.15 -5.99
C VAL A 174 7.20 -13.46 -6.46
N GLY A 175 7.73 -12.53 -5.67
CA GLY A 175 9.03 -11.90 -5.88
C GLY A 175 10.22 -12.78 -5.49
N LYS A 176 9.97 -13.97 -4.92
CA LYS A 176 10.99 -14.90 -4.43
C LYS A 176 10.97 -16.19 -5.26
N LEU A 177 12.02 -17.00 -5.15
CA LEU A 177 12.18 -18.23 -5.91
C LEU A 177 11.67 -19.44 -5.10
N GLY A 178 10.83 -20.29 -5.71
CA GLY A 178 10.24 -21.48 -5.09
C GLY A 178 9.11 -21.18 -4.10
N THR A 179 8.75 -22.17 -3.26
CA THR A 179 7.75 -22.06 -2.20
C THR A 179 8.27 -21.24 -1.01
N ALA A 180 8.59 -19.97 -1.27
CA ALA A 180 9.13 -19.07 -0.27
C ALA A 180 8.04 -18.56 0.68
N THR A 181 8.41 -18.38 1.95
CA THR A 181 7.51 -17.82 2.97
C THR A 181 7.65 -16.30 3.06
N VAL A 182 6.64 -15.63 3.60
CA VAL A 182 6.66 -14.19 3.89
C VAL A 182 6.79 -13.97 5.39
N ALA A 183 7.86 -13.29 5.82
CA ALA A 183 8.04 -12.93 7.22
C ALA A 183 7.20 -11.69 7.59
N PRO A 184 6.79 -11.54 8.86
CA PRO A 184 6.02 -10.37 9.31
C PRO A 184 6.68 -9.02 8.97
N GLN A 185 8.01 -8.94 9.01
CA GLN A 185 8.76 -7.72 8.68
C GLN A 185 8.68 -7.39 7.19
N GLU A 186 8.66 -8.40 6.33
CA GLU A 186 8.52 -8.21 4.88
C GLU A 186 7.11 -7.78 4.53
N LEU A 187 6.10 -8.37 5.18
CA LEU A 187 4.72 -7.94 5.03
C LEU A 187 4.55 -6.51 5.55
N GLN A 188 5.12 -6.17 6.71
CA GLN A 188 5.11 -4.81 7.24
C GLN A 188 5.79 -3.82 6.28
N ALA A 189 6.94 -4.17 5.72
CA ALA A 189 7.62 -3.34 4.72
C ALA A 189 6.78 -3.18 3.44
N ALA A 190 6.10 -4.23 3.00
CA ALA A 190 5.21 -4.19 1.84
C ALA A 190 3.95 -3.35 2.14
N THR A 191 3.36 -3.46 3.32
CA THR A 191 2.27 -2.58 3.80
C THR A 191 2.75 -1.13 3.86
N LEU A 192 3.97 -0.85 4.32
CA LEU A 192 4.53 0.51 4.30
C LEU A 192 4.81 1.00 2.86
N SER A 193 5.06 0.08 1.93
CA SER A 193 5.29 0.37 0.52
C SER A 193 3.99 0.49 -0.31
N LEU A 194 2.88 -0.06 0.19
CA LEU A 194 1.54 -0.04 -0.42
C LEU A 194 0.54 0.87 0.28
N ALA A 195 0.77 1.21 1.55
CA ALA A 195 0.32 2.47 2.06
C ALA A 195 0.62 3.44 0.92
N PRO A 196 -0.37 4.16 0.40
CA PRO A 196 -0.05 5.35 -0.33
C PRO A 196 0.82 6.13 0.66
N LEU A 197 2.13 6.02 0.48
CA LEU A 197 2.97 7.14 0.65
C LEU A 197 2.53 7.96 -0.56
N ASP A 198 1.45 8.74 -0.44
CA ASP A 198 1.45 9.99 0.34
C ASP A 198 2.79 10.69 0.11
N ARG A 199 3.28 10.58 -1.12
CA ARG A 199 4.48 11.21 -1.60
C ARG A 199 4.28 11.58 -3.04
N GLY A 200 4.90 12.68 -3.42
CA GLY A 200 4.77 13.27 -4.73
C GLY A 200 3.85 14.47 -4.76
N VAL A 201 3.33 14.76 -5.95
CA VAL A 201 2.60 16.00 -6.22
C VAL A 201 1.17 15.90 -5.71
N VAL A 202 0.77 16.84 -4.86
CA VAL A 202 -0.57 16.93 -4.27
C VAL A 202 -1.13 18.34 -4.39
N ASP A 203 -2.45 18.46 -4.41
CA ASP A 203 -3.12 19.74 -4.25
C ASP A 203 -3.24 20.12 -2.76
N LYS A 204 -3.64 21.37 -2.49
CA LYS A 204 -3.74 21.88 -1.12
C LYS A 204 -4.75 21.12 -0.26
N PRO A 205 -6.00 20.84 -0.70
CA PRO A 205 -6.95 20.07 0.10
C PRO A 205 -6.41 18.69 0.47
N THR A 206 -5.86 17.95 -0.50
CA THR A 206 -5.27 16.64 -0.26
C THR A 206 -4.11 16.74 0.73
N LEU A 207 -3.21 17.72 0.57
CA LEU A 207 -2.10 17.94 1.50
C LEU A 207 -2.59 18.08 2.96
N LEU A 208 -3.65 18.85 3.21
CA LEU A 208 -4.15 19.08 4.56
C LEU A 208 -4.70 17.78 5.18
N ASP A 209 -5.39 16.95 4.40
CA ASP A 209 -5.86 15.64 4.85
C ASP A 209 -4.68 14.71 5.18
N LEU A 210 -3.63 14.72 4.36
CA LEU A 210 -2.43 13.91 4.57
C LEU A 210 -1.63 14.35 5.80
N VAL A 211 -1.49 15.66 6.01
CA VAL A 211 -0.88 16.24 7.21
C VAL A 211 -1.67 15.86 8.46
N ALA A 212 -3.00 15.90 8.41
CA ALA A 212 -3.85 15.50 9.53
C ALA A 212 -3.65 14.03 9.91
N LYS A 213 -3.58 13.13 8.91
CA LYS A 213 -3.29 11.70 9.12
C LYS A 213 -1.90 11.46 9.70
N ALA A 214 -0.88 12.11 9.16
CA ALA A 214 0.49 12.00 9.66
C ALA A 214 0.61 12.43 11.14
N ARG A 215 -0.07 13.52 11.51
CA ARG A 215 -0.14 13.97 12.91
C ARG A 215 -0.87 13.00 13.83
N GLN A 216 -1.96 12.37 13.37
CA GLN A 216 -2.67 11.34 14.13
C GLN A 216 -1.77 10.13 14.41
N SER A 217 -0.83 9.85 13.50
CA SER A 217 0.22 8.83 13.66
C SER A 217 1.43 9.30 14.49
N GLY A 218 1.41 10.53 15.01
CA GLY A 218 2.50 11.10 15.82
C GLY A 218 3.73 11.56 15.03
N GLU A 219 3.62 11.71 13.72
CA GLU A 219 4.73 12.13 12.85
C GLU A 219 4.93 13.66 12.90
N ARG A 220 6.18 14.12 12.90
CA ARG A 220 6.54 15.55 12.85
C ARG A 220 6.65 16.07 11.43
N ILE A 221 6.00 17.19 11.16
CA ILE A 221 5.88 17.80 9.83
C ILE A 221 6.90 18.90 9.66
N VAL A 222 7.74 18.76 8.64
CA VAL A 222 8.71 19.77 8.19
C VAL A 222 8.21 20.37 6.88
N MET A 223 8.34 21.68 6.72
CA MET A 223 7.97 22.36 5.49
C MET A 223 9.07 23.33 5.04
N THR A 224 9.31 23.37 3.73
CA THR A 224 10.13 24.38 3.07
C THR A 224 9.42 24.86 1.82
N ASN A 225 9.84 26.00 1.26
CA ASN A 225 9.36 26.48 -0.02
C ASN A 225 10.44 27.13 -0.87
N GLY A 226 10.24 27.15 -2.19
CA GLY A 226 11.13 27.81 -3.12
C GLY A 226 10.74 27.63 -4.59
N CYS A 227 11.51 28.26 -5.48
CA CYS A 227 11.27 28.15 -6.92
C CYS A 227 11.75 26.81 -7.51
N PHE A 228 12.87 26.27 -7.02
CA PHE A 228 13.47 24.99 -7.49
C PHE A 228 13.54 24.84 -9.01
N ASP A 229 13.98 25.90 -9.68
CA ASP A 229 13.89 25.98 -11.14
C ASP A 229 14.90 25.09 -11.87
N ILE A 230 16.19 25.19 -11.53
CA ILE A 230 17.19 24.19 -11.94
C ILE A 230 17.84 23.67 -10.66
N LEU A 231 17.62 22.38 -10.39
CA LEU A 231 18.20 21.70 -9.24
C LEU A 231 19.70 21.51 -9.41
N HIS A 232 20.39 21.45 -8.28
CA HIS A 232 21.82 21.18 -8.20
C HIS A 232 22.12 20.51 -6.85
N ALA A 233 23.35 20.02 -6.67
CA ALA A 233 23.77 19.32 -5.44
C ALA A 233 23.41 20.08 -4.16
N GLY A 234 23.60 21.41 -4.13
CA GLY A 234 23.19 22.24 -2.99
C GLY A 234 21.70 22.13 -2.61
N HIS A 235 20.77 22.02 -3.57
CA HIS A 235 19.35 21.80 -3.26
C HIS A 235 19.10 20.40 -2.68
N VAL A 236 19.78 19.38 -3.22
CA VAL A 236 19.64 17.99 -2.74
C VAL A 236 20.14 17.88 -1.29
N GLU A 237 21.31 18.45 -1.00
CA GLU A 237 21.86 18.48 0.37
C GLU A 237 20.97 19.29 1.32
N TYR A 238 20.47 20.45 0.89
CA TYR A 238 19.54 21.28 1.67
C TYR A 238 18.26 20.51 2.02
N LEU A 239 17.62 19.88 1.04
CA LEU A 239 16.39 19.12 1.24
C LEU A 239 16.61 17.88 2.11
N LYS A 240 17.77 17.23 1.98
CA LYS A 240 18.17 16.12 2.85
C LYS A 240 18.30 16.57 4.31
N LYS A 241 19.02 17.67 4.57
CA LYS A 241 19.14 18.24 5.92
C LYS A 241 17.78 18.70 6.48
N ALA A 242 16.93 19.29 5.64
CA ALA A 242 15.57 19.66 6.05
C ALA A 242 14.77 18.43 6.51
N ARG A 243 14.83 17.33 5.74
CA ARG A 243 14.14 16.08 6.07
C ARG A 243 14.58 15.48 7.40
N GLU A 244 15.82 15.68 7.82
CA GLU A 244 16.35 15.18 9.10
C GLU A 244 15.73 15.88 10.34
N LEU A 245 15.07 17.03 10.16
CA LEU A 245 14.44 17.79 11.26
C LEU A 245 13.05 17.27 11.66
N GLY A 246 12.52 16.26 10.97
CA GLY A 246 11.23 15.64 11.29
C GLY A 246 11.00 14.34 10.53
N ASP A 247 9.74 13.96 10.37
CA ASP A 247 9.33 12.66 9.84
C ASP A 247 8.70 12.77 8.45
N ARG A 248 8.17 13.94 8.10
CA ARG A 248 7.64 14.25 6.77
C ARG A 248 8.17 15.58 6.26
N LEU A 249 8.61 15.65 5.00
CA LEU A 249 9.01 16.90 4.36
C LEU A 249 8.02 17.34 3.27
N ILE A 250 7.44 18.52 3.45
CA ILE A 250 6.64 19.24 2.46
C ILE A 250 7.51 20.26 1.73
N VAL A 251 7.43 20.27 0.40
CA VAL A 251 8.04 21.31 -0.44
C VAL A 251 6.96 22.08 -1.17
N ALA A 252 6.75 23.34 -0.78
CA ALA A 252 5.87 24.26 -1.48
C ALA A 252 6.59 24.95 -2.65
N VAL A 253 6.01 24.89 -3.84
CA VAL A 253 6.66 25.31 -5.09
C VAL A 253 5.94 26.52 -5.68
N ASN A 254 6.71 27.58 -5.95
CA ASN A 254 6.22 28.80 -6.57
C ASN A 254 5.63 28.54 -7.97
N SER A 255 4.47 29.12 -8.27
CA SER A 255 3.91 29.18 -9.64
C SER A 255 4.82 29.91 -10.64
N ASP A 256 4.68 29.62 -11.94
CA ASP A 256 5.48 30.28 -12.99
C ASP A 256 5.32 31.80 -12.99
N HIS A 257 4.11 32.30 -12.69
CA HIS A 257 3.84 33.73 -12.58
C HIS A 257 4.62 34.37 -11.43
N SER A 258 4.58 33.76 -10.24
CA SER A 258 5.30 34.27 -9.06
C SER A 258 6.82 34.26 -9.26
N VAL A 259 7.37 33.23 -9.95
CA VAL A 259 8.81 33.20 -10.26
C VAL A 259 9.20 34.29 -11.26
N LYS A 260 8.37 34.56 -12.28
CA LYS A 260 8.60 35.66 -13.24
C LYS A 260 8.65 37.02 -12.55
N GLN A 261 7.76 37.27 -11.61
CA GLN A 261 7.75 38.52 -10.83
C GLN A 261 8.99 38.63 -9.93
N LEU A 262 9.38 37.55 -9.27
CA LEU A 262 10.50 37.55 -8.34
C LEU A 262 11.88 37.63 -9.01
N LYS A 263 12.06 36.95 -10.15
CA LYS A 263 13.39 36.75 -10.79
C LYS A 263 13.53 37.36 -12.18
N GLY A 264 12.46 37.96 -12.71
CA GLY A 264 12.41 38.57 -14.03
C GLY A 264 11.85 37.66 -15.13
N PRO A 265 11.61 38.22 -16.34
CA PRO A 265 10.81 37.57 -17.39
C PRO A 265 11.45 36.32 -18.01
N SER A 266 12.76 36.12 -17.84
CA SER A 266 13.50 34.97 -18.34
C SER A 266 13.46 33.74 -17.42
N ARG A 267 12.72 33.81 -16.32
CA ARG A 267 12.57 32.75 -15.32
C ARG A 267 11.09 32.53 -15.00
N PRO A 268 10.61 31.31 -14.74
CA PRO A 268 11.40 30.09 -14.64
C PRO A 268 11.81 29.55 -16.02
N VAL A 269 12.84 28.70 -16.05
CA VAL A 269 13.22 27.95 -17.26
C VAL A 269 12.36 26.71 -17.42
N ASN A 270 12.14 25.99 -16.31
CA ASN A 270 11.25 24.82 -16.28
C ASN A 270 9.86 25.21 -15.75
N HIS A 271 8.82 24.68 -16.36
CA HIS A 271 7.44 24.93 -15.95
C HIS A 271 7.13 24.32 -14.59
N LEU A 272 6.09 24.82 -13.92
CA LEU A 272 5.67 24.37 -12.58
C LEU A 272 5.56 22.85 -12.49
N GLU A 273 4.87 22.22 -13.42
CA GLU A 273 4.65 20.76 -13.44
C GLU A 273 5.98 19.99 -13.51
N GLU A 274 6.93 20.44 -14.35
CA GLU A 274 8.24 19.81 -14.49
C GLU A 274 9.05 19.94 -13.20
N ARG A 275 9.08 21.14 -12.61
CA ARG A 275 9.78 21.39 -11.34
C ARG A 275 9.24 20.52 -10.22
N MET A 276 7.92 20.41 -10.12
CA MET A 276 7.26 19.59 -9.12
C MET A 276 7.50 18.09 -9.33
N SER A 277 7.48 17.62 -10.58
CA SER A 277 7.77 16.23 -10.94
C SER A 277 9.20 15.82 -10.53
N VAL A 278 10.19 16.68 -10.82
CA VAL A 278 11.58 16.40 -10.43
C VAL A 278 11.74 16.38 -8.91
N LEU A 279 11.11 17.31 -8.19
CA LEU A 279 11.14 17.33 -6.73
C LEU A 279 10.46 16.09 -6.12
N ALA A 280 9.33 15.67 -6.67
CA ALA A 280 8.62 14.45 -6.25
C ALA A 280 9.47 13.18 -6.39
N GLY A 281 10.45 13.17 -7.30
CA GLY A 281 11.41 12.07 -7.47
C GLY A 281 12.53 12.02 -6.43
N LEU A 282 12.70 13.04 -5.58
CA LEU A 282 13.75 13.06 -4.56
C LEU A 282 13.31 12.30 -3.31
N SER A 283 14.11 11.32 -2.89
CA SER A 283 13.81 10.46 -1.73
C SER A 283 13.68 11.19 -0.39
N SER A 284 14.21 12.42 -0.29
CA SER A 284 14.10 13.26 0.90
C SER A 284 12.75 13.99 1.02
N ILE A 285 11.93 14.00 -0.04
CA ILE A 285 10.68 14.75 -0.08
C ILE A 285 9.51 13.79 0.05
N ASP A 286 8.58 14.13 0.94
CA ASP A 286 7.30 13.45 1.03
C ASP A 286 6.34 14.13 0.04
N TRP A 287 5.86 15.34 0.35
CA TRP A 287 4.84 16.01 -0.48
C TRP A 287 5.36 17.23 -1.22
N VAL A 288 4.89 17.41 -2.46
CA VAL A 288 5.13 18.60 -3.27
C VAL A 288 3.81 19.28 -3.59
N VAL A 289 3.69 20.56 -3.23
CA VAL A 289 2.43 21.32 -3.37
C VAL A 289 2.69 22.66 -4.07
N PRO A 290 1.84 23.08 -5.02
CA PRO A 290 2.00 24.39 -5.65
C PRO A 290 1.37 25.48 -4.79
N PHE A 291 1.88 26.71 -4.90
CA PHE A 291 1.20 27.91 -4.42
C PHE A 291 1.31 29.04 -5.45
N HIS A 292 0.30 29.90 -5.49
CA HIS A 292 0.14 30.90 -6.55
C HIS A 292 0.30 32.34 -6.05
N GLU A 293 0.23 32.52 -4.75
CA GLU A 293 0.39 33.76 -4.02
C GLU A 293 1.85 34.27 -4.08
N GLU A 294 2.05 35.55 -3.75
CA GLU A 294 3.39 36.16 -3.71
C GLU A 294 4.28 35.51 -2.64
N THR A 295 3.68 35.13 -1.51
CA THR A 295 4.36 34.44 -0.40
C THR A 295 3.62 33.13 -0.06
N PRO A 296 4.33 32.12 0.46
CA PRO A 296 3.72 30.86 0.91
C PRO A 296 2.96 31.00 2.25
N GLU A 297 2.81 32.21 2.79
CA GLU A 297 2.38 32.46 4.17
C GLU A 297 1.01 31.85 4.47
N GLN A 298 0.06 31.98 3.56
CA GLN A 298 -1.27 31.40 3.71
C GLN A 298 -1.20 29.87 3.81
N LEU A 299 -0.49 29.22 2.89
CA LEU A 299 -0.33 27.77 2.90
C LEU A 299 0.38 27.29 4.16
N ILE A 300 1.42 28.00 4.62
CA ILE A 300 2.13 27.70 5.86
C ILE A 300 1.20 27.86 7.07
N THR A 301 0.30 28.84 7.06
CA THR A 301 -0.67 29.08 8.14
C THR A 301 -1.78 28.03 8.17
N GLU A 302 -2.13 27.44 7.03
CA GLU A 302 -3.10 26.33 6.97
C GLU A 302 -2.45 25.01 7.41
N VAL A 303 -1.19 24.77 7.05
CA VAL A 303 -0.44 23.55 7.43
C VAL A 303 0.06 23.60 8.89
N LEU A 304 0.55 24.75 9.34
CA LEU A 304 1.26 24.98 10.62
C LEU A 304 2.33 23.92 10.91
N PRO A 305 3.38 23.78 10.09
CA PRO A 305 4.39 22.74 10.26
C PRO A 305 5.08 22.81 11.63
N ASP A 306 5.51 21.66 12.16
CA ASP A 306 6.29 21.58 13.40
C ASP A 306 7.68 22.22 13.23
N THR A 307 8.22 22.21 12.01
CA THR A 307 9.43 22.94 11.66
C THR A 307 9.31 23.58 10.28
N LEU A 308 9.48 24.91 10.22
CA LEU A 308 9.60 25.66 8.97
C LEU A 308 11.09 25.88 8.66
N VAL A 309 11.53 25.38 7.51
CA VAL A 309 12.93 25.40 7.10
C VAL A 309 13.16 26.42 5.98
N LYS A 310 14.23 27.19 6.11
CA LYS A 310 14.75 28.05 5.03
C LYS A 310 16.24 27.88 4.82
N GLY A 311 16.65 28.00 3.55
CA GLY A 311 18.06 27.99 3.16
C GLY A 311 18.58 29.40 2.92
N GLY A 312 19.80 29.68 3.36
CA GLY A 312 20.54 30.93 3.08
C GLY A 312 20.51 31.94 4.23
N ASP A 313 20.91 33.18 3.94
CA ASP A 313 21.17 34.24 4.94
C ASP A 313 19.90 34.95 5.43
N TYR A 314 18.79 34.21 5.60
CA TYR A 314 17.55 34.78 6.12
C TYR A 314 17.61 34.90 7.64
N THR A 315 17.08 35.98 8.18
CA THR A 315 16.75 36.06 9.62
C THR A 315 15.33 35.54 9.84
N ALA A 316 15.03 34.99 11.02
CA ALA A 316 13.73 34.39 11.32
C ALA A 316 12.55 35.35 11.05
N ASP A 317 12.75 36.65 11.27
CA ASP A 317 11.75 37.71 11.07
C ASP A 317 11.44 38.00 9.58
N GLN A 318 12.29 37.55 8.66
CA GLN A 318 12.13 37.73 7.21
C GLN A 318 11.42 36.55 6.53
N ILE A 319 11.11 35.49 7.28
CA ILE A 319 10.54 34.27 6.73
C ILE A 319 9.01 34.37 6.79
N ALA A 320 8.38 34.38 5.61
CA ALA A 320 6.92 34.33 5.48
C ALA A 320 6.35 33.11 6.23
N GLY A 321 5.39 33.36 7.13
CA GLY A 321 4.76 32.33 7.98
C GLY A 321 5.51 31.99 9.28
N ALA A 322 6.69 32.58 9.56
CA ALA A 322 7.46 32.24 10.75
C ALA A 322 6.77 32.63 12.07
N GLN A 323 6.09 33.79 12.10
CA GLN A 323 5.36 34.22 13.30
C GLN A 323 4.20 33.26 13.63
N GLN A 324 3.47 32.79 12.62
CA GLN A 324 2.34 31.88 12.76
C GLN A 324 2.81 30.51 13.26
N VAL A 325 3.87 29.97 12.67
CA VAL A 325 4.48 28.70 13.09
C VAL A 325 4.97 28.78 14.54
N THR A 326 5.68 29.87 14.90
CA THR A 326 6.19 30.06 16.27
C THR A 326 5.05 30.18 17.28
N ARG A 327 3.98 30.92 16.96
CA ARG A 327 2.79 31.04 17.84
C ARG A 327 2.05 29.72 18.01
N ALA A 328 2.08 28.84 17.02
CA ALA A 328 1.52 27.49 17.09
C ALA A 328 2.44 26.49 17.83
N GLY A 329 3.62 26.92 18.30
CA GLY A 329 4.59 26.08 19.01
C GLY A 329 5.58 25.35 18.10
N GLY A 330 5.60 25.66 16.81
CA GLY A 330 6.58 25.12 15.85
C GLY A 330 7.93 25.86 15.88
N ASN A 331 8.92 25.28 15.22
CA ASN A 331 10.30 25.79 15.19
C ASN A 331 10.66 26.39 13.82
N ILE A 332 11.57 27.36 13.83
CA ILE A 332 12.16 27.92 12.60
C ILE A 332 13.60 27.43 12.50
N ALA A 333 13.95 26.80 11.39
CA ALA A 333 15.30 26.31 11.13
C ALA A 333 15.90 26.97 9.89
N ILE A 334 17.09 27.52 10.03
CA ILE A 334 17.85 28.10 8.92
C ILE A 334 19.02 27.17 8.64
N ILE A 335 19.13 26.70 7.40
CA ILE A 335 20.19 25.78 6.97
C ILE A 335 21.16 26.53 6.05
N ASP A 336 22.43 26.53 6.42
CA ASP A 336 23.48 27.11 5.60
C ASP A 336 23.54 26.44 4.23
N LEU A 337 23.48 27.26 3.18
CA LEU A 337 23.63 26.81 1.81
C LEU A 337 25.11 26.56 1.52
N ARG A 338 25.42 25.46 0.83
CA ARG A 338 26.78 25.16 0.39
C ARG A 338 27.31 26.27 -0.53
N GLU A 339 28.41 26.90 -0.13
CA GLU A 339 29.08 27.93 -0.93
C GLU A 339 29.47 27.39 -2.32
N GLY A 340 29.23 28.19 -3.36
CA GLY A 340 29.69 27.90 -4.72
C GLY A 340 28.63 27.39 -5.71
N CYS A 341 27.48 26.87 -5.25
CA CYS A 341 26.44 26.31 -6.12
C CYS A 341 25.18 27.21 -6.14
N SER A 342 24.98 27.98 -7.22
CA SER A 342 23.69 28.63 -7.46
C SER A 342 23.24 28.42 -8.89
N THR A 343 21.92 28.27 -9.09
CA THR A 343 21.32 28.14 -10.43
C THR A 343 21.76 29.28 -11.36
N THR A 344 21.88 30.51 -10.85
CA THR A 344 22.35 31.67 -11.62
C THR A 344 23.80 31.49 -12.09
N ARG A 345 24.70 30.96 -11.24
CA ARG A 345 26.09 30.69 -11.60
C ARG A 345 26.22 29.59 -12.65
N ILE A 346 25.41 28.53 -12.55
CA ILE A 346 25.38 27.45 -13.56
C ILE A 346 24.97 28.02 -14.92
N ILE A 347 23.91 28.84 -14.96
CA ILE A 347 23.43 29.46 -16.20
C ILE A 347 24.46 30.43 -16.77
N ASN A 348 25.10 31.25 -15.93
CA ASN A 348 26.13 32.17 -16.39
C ASN A 348 27.34 31.42 -16.95
N ARG A 349 27.78 30.33 -16.30
CA ARG A 349 28.88 29.50 -16.80
C ARG A 349 28.56 28.86 -18.15
N ILE A 350 27.31 28.41 -18.36
CA ILE A 350 26.85 27.89 -19.66
C ILE A 350 26.84 29.01 -20.72
N LYS A 351 26.38 30.22 -20.37
CA LYS A 351 26.34 31.37 -21.30
C LYS A 351 27.74 31.90 -21.64
N GLU A 352 28.68 31.79 -20.72
CA GLU A 352 30.08 32.25 -20.89
C GLU A 352 30.97 31.21 -21.60
N GLY A 353 30.45 30.02 -21.92
CA GLY A 353 31.17 28.99 -22.70
C GLY A 353 32.32 28.29 -21.96
N ASN A 354 32.45 28.50 -20.64
CA ASN A 354 33.50 27.89 -19.81
C ASN A 354 33.00 26.57 -19.20
N ALA A 355 32.73 25.58 -20.05
CA ALA A 355 32.35 24.22 -19.65
C ALA A 355 33.56 23.43 -19.14
#